data_AF-A0A348P315-F1
#
_entry.id   AF-A0A348P315-F1
#
_cell.length_a   1.000
_cell.length_b   1.000
_cell.length_c   1.000
_cell.angle_alpha   90.00
_cell.angle_beta   90.00
_cell.angle_gamma   90.00
#
_symmetry.space_group_name_H-M   'P 1'
#
loop_
_entity.id
_entity.type
_entity.pdbx_description
1 polymer ?
#
loop_
_entity_poly.entity_id
_entity_poly.type
_entity_poly.pdbx_seq_one_letter_code
_entity_poly.pdbx_strand_id
1 'polypeptide(L)' 'QSENDEPIIAVFNTAEESRKVTLDFEKFNLNNSYTVRDLWAKTDIAENVKSICTNIDPHGAVLYLLK' A
#
# COMPACT_ATOMS: atom_id res chain seq x y z
N GLN A 1 3.06 22.50 10.83
CA GLN A 1 3.54 21.36 10.02
C GLN A 1 3.83 20.26 11.02
N SER A 2 3.01 19.22 11.03
CA SER A 2 3.13 18.14 12.00
C SER A 2 4.24 17.18 11.54
N GLU A 3 5.11 16.82 12.47
CA GLU A 3 6.21 15.86 12.30
C GLU A 3 5.66 14.47 11.94
N ASN A 4 6.21 13.84 10.89
CA ASN A 4 6.02 12.43 10.48
C ASN A 4 4.58 11.98 10.17
N ASP A 5 3.98 12.54 9.10
CA ASP A 5 2.75 11.96 8.53
C ASP A 5 3.17 10.84 7.55
N GLU A 6 3.39 9.62 8.06
CA GLU A 6 3.63 8.42 7.25
C GLU A 6 2.27 7.79 6.89
N PRO A 7 1.78 7.92 5.63
CA PRO A 7 0.46 7.46 5.27
C PRO A 7 0.33 5.94 5.40
N ILE A 8 -0.85 5.48 5.84
CA ILE A 8 -1.18 4.06 5.88
C ILE A 8 -2.26 3.77 4.85
N ILE A 9 -2.05 2.73 4.03
CA ILE A 9 -3.03 2.25 3.05
C ILE A 9 -3.45 0.83 3.44
N ALA A 10 -4.75 0.64 3.62
CA ALA A 10 -5.38 -0.67 3.76
C ALA A 10 -6.19 -0.99 2.50
N VAL A 11 -6.00 -2.18 1.94
CA VAL A 11 -6.76 -2.64 0.78
C VAL A 11 -7.44 -3.94 1.12
N PHE A 12 -8.74 -4.00 0.86
CA PHE A 12 -9.57 -5.17 1.12
C PHE A 12 -10.10 -5.70 -0.20
N ASN A 13 -9.87 -6.97 -0.49
CA ASN A 13 -10.54 -7.66 -1.57
C ASN A 13 -11.82 -8.30 -1.04
N THR A 14 -12.98 -7.70 -1.31
CA THR A 14 -14.28 -8.24 -0.87
C THR A 14 -14.92 -9.19 -1.90
N ALA A 15 -14.17 -9.60 -2.92
CA ALA A 15 -14.66 -10.50 -3.95
C ALA A 15 -14.31 -11.96 -3.63
N GLU A 16 -15.04 -12.88 -4.26
CA GLU A 16 -14.80 -14.34 -4.19
C GLU A 16 -13.56 -14.81 -4.99
N GLU A 17 -12.93 -13.90 -5.73
CA GLU A 17 -11.79 -14.18 -6.61
C GLU A 17 -10.58 -13.32 -6.23
N SER A 18 -9.39 -13.81 -6.53
CA SER A 18 -8.16 -13.07 -6.32
C SER A 18 -8.11 -11.83 -7.20
N ARG A 19 -7.67 -10.69 -6.65
CA ARG A 19 -7.61 -9.42 -7.38
C ARG A 19 -6.22 -8.82 -7.33
N LYS A 20 -5.75 -8.45 -8.53
CA LYS A 20 -4.57 -7.61 -8.70
C LYS A 20 -4.97 -6.15 -8.56
N VAL A 21 -4.44 -5.47 -7.55
CA VAL A 21 -4.70 -4.05 -7.27
C VAL A 21 -3.42 -3.26 -7.46
N THR A 22 -3.50 -2.17 -8.22
CA THR A 22 -2.43 -1.19 -8.34
C THR A 22 -2.79 0.05 -7.52
N LEU A 23 -1.97 0.34 -6.52
CA LEU A 23 -2.04 1.54 -5.71
C LEU A 23 -1.12 2.58 -6.31
N ASP A 24 -1.72 3.54 -7.01
CA ASP A 24 -1.05 4.73 -7.52
C ASP A 24 -1.19 5.86 -6.51
N PHE A 25 -0.08 6.27 -5.89
CA PHE A 25 -0.10 7.18 -4.74
C PHE A 25 -0.63 8.58 -5.11
N GLU A 26 -0.44 9.01 -6.36
CA GLU A 26 -0.94 10.29 -6.84
C GLU A 26 -2.48 10.36 -6.80
N LYS A 27 -3.18 9.22 -6.94
CA LYS A 27 -4.65 9.14 -6.81
C LYS A 27 -5.16 9.41 -5.40
N PHE A 28 -4.28 9.36 -4.41
CA PHE A 28 -4.56 9.67 -3.02
C PHE A 28 -3.97 11.03 -2.59
N ASN A 29 -3.57 11.87 -3.55
CA ASN A 29 -2.83 13.13 -3.34
C ASN A 29 -1.47 12.95 -2.63
N LEU A 30 -0.88 11.76 -2.74
CA LEU A 30 0.44 11.45 -2.20
C LEU A 30 1.48 11.50 -3.33
N ASN A 31 2.03 12.70 -3.57
CA ASN A 31 2.86 12.98 -4.75
C ASN A 31 4.36 12.64 -4.58
N ASN A 32 4.78 12.26 -3.37
CA ASN A 32 6.15 11.86 -3.09
C ASN A 32 6.38 10.39 -3.50
N SER A 33 7.64 10.01 -3.63
CA SER A 33 8.03 8.60 -3.64
C SER A 33 8.19 8.12 -2.20
N TYR A 34 7.81 6.88 -1.93
CA TYR A 34 7.84 6.29 -0.60
C TYR A 34 8.58 4.94 -0.59
N THR A 35 9.12 4.59 0.57
CA THR A 35 9.45 3.20 0.88
C THR A 35 8.20 2.53 1.46
N VAL A 36 7.79 1.42 0.85
CA VAL A 36 6.54 0.74 1.20
C VAL A 36 6.84 -0.43 2.11
N ARG A 37 6.23 -0.42 3.30
CA ARG A 37 6.37 -1.48 4.29
C ARG A 37 5.08 -2.24 4.47
N ASP A 38 5.13 -3.56 4.33
CA ASP A 38 4.08 -4.44 4.79
C ASP A 38 4.09 -4.51 6.32
N LEU A 39 3.00 -4.06 6.94
CA LEU A 39 2.90 -4.00 8.40
C LEU A 39 2.67 -5.36 9.05
N TRP A 40 2.09 -6.33 8.34
CA TRP A 40 1.89 -7.68 8.84
C TRP A 40 3.14 -8.54 8.68
N ALA A 41 3.76 -8.52 7.50
CA ALA A 41 5.02 -9.20 7.25
C ALA A 41 6.22 -8.48 7.91
N LYS A 42 6.05 -7.23 8.34
CA LYS A 42 7.07 -6.38 8.97
C LYS A 42 8.31 -6.23 8.09
N THR A 43 8.12 -6.18 6.77
CA THR A 43 9.20 -6.07 5.78
C THR A 43 8.94 -4.92 4.84
N ASP A 44 10.01 -4.26 4.39
CA ASP A 44 9.93 -3.28 3.33
C ASP A 44 9.91 -4.06 2.00
N ILE A 45 8.91 -3.77 1.15
CA ILE A 45 8.63 -4.52 -0.09
C ILE A 45 9.00 -3.74 -1.36
N ALA A 46 9.17 -2.42 -1.24
CA ALA A 46 9.59 -1.53 -2.31
C ALA A 46 10.24 -0.27 -1.72
N GLU A 47 11.17 0.32 -2.45
CA GLU A 47 11.91 1.53 -2.03
C GLU A 47 11.79 2.62 -3.09
N ASN A 48 11.55 3.86 -2.66
CA ASN A 48 11.49 5.06 -3.52
C ASN A 48 10.54 4.91 -4.73
N VAL A 49 9.33 4.37 -4.50
CA VAL A 49 8.32 4.16 -5.55
C VAL A 49 7.13 5.11 -5.41
N LYS A 50 6.46 5.37 -6.52
CA LYS A 50 5.19 6.14 -6.59
C LYS A 50 3.93 5.27 -6.66
N SER A 51 4.12 3.97 -6.83
CA SER A 51 3.03 3.01 -6.87
C SER A 51 3.51 1.62 -6.49
N ILE A 52 2.58 0.78 -6.06
CA ILE A 52 2.81 -0.66 -5.91
C ILE A 52 1.67 -1.45 -6.54
N CYS A 53 1.99 -2.67 -6.95
CA CYS A 53 1.00 -3.61 -7.45
C CYS A 53 1.04 -4.88 -6.60
N THR A 54 -0.11 -5.28 -6.09
CA THR A 54 -0.24 -6.42 -5.17
C THR A 54 -1.39 -7.31 -5.60
N ASN A 55 -1.25 -8.60 -5.34
CA ASN A 55 -2.33 -9.56 -5.55
C ASN A 55 -2.93 -9.89 -4.19
N ILE A 56 -4.25 -9.75 -4.07
CA ILE A 56 -4.97 -9.97 -2.81
C ILE A 56 -5.94 -11.12 -3.03
N ASP A 57 -5.80 -12.17 -2.24
CA ASP A 57 -6.65 -13.35 -2.29
C ASP A 57 -8.13 -13.02 -1.99
N PRO A 58 -9.08 -13.90 -2.36
CA PRO A 58 -10.49 -13.72 -2.03
C PRO A 58 -10.70 -13.41 -0.55
N HIS A 59 -11.50 -12.39 -0.25
CA HIS A 59 -11.75 -11.92 1.13
C HIS A 59 -10.50 -11.49 1.91
N GLY A 60 -9.36 -11.39 1.23
CA GLY A 60 -8.08 -11.02 1.82
C GLY A 60 -7.94 -9.50 1.96
N ALA A 61 -6.90 -9.11 2.69
CA ALA A 61 -6.51 -7.71 2.81
C ALA A 61 -4.99 -7.59 2.89
N VAL A 62 -4.51 -6.36 2.70
CA VAL A 62 -3.12 -5.97 2.93
C VAL A 62 -3.07 -4.63 3.64
N LEU A 63 -2.01 -4.40 4.41
CA LEU A 63 -1.82 -3.16 5.17
C LEU A 63 -0.38 -2.65 4.98
N TYR A 64 -0.28 -1.47 4.36
CA TYR A 64 1.00 -0.85 4.02
C TYR A 64 1.21 0.49 4.72
N LEU A 65 2.43 0.71 5.18
CA LEU A 65 2.94 2.01 5.62
C LEU A 65 3.80 2.60 4.51
N LEU A 66 3.60 3.88 4.21
CA LEU A 66 4.39 4.67 3.27
C LEU A 66 5.36 5.56 4.06
N LYS A 67 6.64 5.19 4.03
CA LYS A 67 7.75 5.92 4.68
C LYS A 67 8.40 6.91 3.73
#